data_AF-G2LHK2-F1
#
_entry.id   AF-G2LHK2-F1
#
_cell.length_a   1.000
_cell.length_b   1.000
_cell.length_c   1.000
_cell.angle_alpha   90.00
_cell.angle_beta   90.00
_cell.angle_gamma   90.00
#
_symmetry.space_group_name_H-M   'P 1'
#
loop_
_entity.id
_entity.type
_entity.pdbx_description
1 polymer ?
#
loop_
_entity_poly.entity_id
_entity_poly.type
_entity_poly.pdbx_seq_one_letter_code
_entity_poly.pdbx_strand_id
1 'polypeptide(L)'
;MPNKASAIKRVRQTERRNAINRRNRSRLRTFIKKLRAALRKPTAEDLALVEPKKLSGVNRKTATGLQKVYLDAISVIDKSVQKGIIHRNTAARYKSRLWHRITTVLNQHKAGGTASSTPSA
;
A
#
# COMPACT_ATOMS: atom_id res chain seq x y z
N MET A 1 -25.85 25.83 15.90
CA MET A 1 -26.13 25.41 14.50
C MET A 1 -25.76 26.55 13.58
N PRO A 2 -25.42 26.30 12.30
CA PRO A 2 -25.17 27.40 11.36
C PRO A 2 -26.49 28.12 11.07
N ASN A 3 -26.55 29.42 11.29
CA ASN A 3 -27.79 30.20 11.13
C ASN A 3 -27.91 30.84 9.74
N LYS A 4 -26.82 30.91 8.97
CA LYS A 4 -26.82 31.45 7.60
C LYS A 4 -27.02 30.31 6.59
N ALA A 5 -27.85 30.54 5.56
CA ALA A 5 -28.17 29.53 4.55
C ALA A 5 -26.92 28.94 3.84
N SER A 6 -25.92 29.79 3.56
CA SER A 6 -24.63 29.37 2.99
C SER A 6 -23.89 28.42 3.93
N ALA A 7 -23.86 28.72 5.24
CA ALA A 7 -23.20 27.91 6.24
C ALA A 7 -23.90 26.54 6.43
N ILE A 8 -25.24 26.51 6.44
CA ILE A 8 -26.03 25.26 6.48
C ILE A 8 -25.68 24.38 5.27
N LYS A 9 -25.63 24.96 4.07
CA LYS A 9 -25.24 24.24 2.84
C LYS A 9 -23.82 23.68 2.94
N ARG A 10 -22.86 24.45 3.47
CA ARG A 10 -21.48 24.00 3.65
C ARG A 10 -21.36 22.84 4.64
N VAL A 11 -22.14 22.85 5.72
CA VAL A 11 -22.19 21.72 6.67
C VAL A 11 -22.68 20.45 5.99
N ARG A 12 -23.85 20.50 5.33
CA ARG A 12 -24.42 19.35 4.59
C ARG A 12 -23.46 18.78 3.55
N GLN A 13 -22.80 19.65 2.78
CA GLN A 13 -21.80 19.22 1.79
C GLN A 13 -20.56 18.59 2.44
N THR A 14 -20.09 19.17 3.54
CA THR A 14 -18.92 18.68 4.28
C THR A 14 -19.19 17.30 4.86
N GLU A 15 -20.36 17.08 5.47
CA GLU A 15 -20.78 15.78 5.99
C GLU A 15 -20.77 14.71 4.90
N ARG A 16 -21.37 15.00 3.74
CA ARG A 16 -21.37 14.08 2.59
C ARG A 16 -19.97 13.76 2.10
N ARG A 17 -19.12 14.78 1.90
CA ARG A 17 -17.72 14.59 1.46
C ARG A 17 -16.91 13.82 2.49
N ASN A 18 -17.09 14.11 3.78
CA ASN A 18 -16.40 13.44 4.88
C ASN A 18 -16.76 11.96 4.97
N ALA A 19 -18.04 11.60 4.82
CA ALA A 19 -18.47 10.19 4.82
C ALA A 19 -17.79 9.39 3.69
N ILE A 20 -17.76 9.94 2.49
CA ILE A 20 -17.12 9.32 1.31
C ILE A 20 -15.60 9.23 1.51
N ASN A 21 -14.96 10.33 1.90
CA ASN A 21 -13.50 10.39 2.08
C ASN A 21 -13.02 9.49 3.22
N ARG A 22 -13.80 9.40 4.31
CA ARG A 22 -13.52 8.49 5.43
C ARG A 22 -13.49 7.03 4.95
N ARG A 23 -14.52 6.60 4.21
CA ARG A 23 -14.59 5.24 3.64
C ARG A 23 -13.39 4.95 2.74
N ASN A 24 -13.07 5.87 1.82
CA ASN A 24 -11.97 5.66 0.87
C ASN A 24 -10.59 5.66 1.56
N ARG A 25 -10.38 6.54 2.54
CA ARG A 25 -9.13 6.59 3.32
C ARG A 25 -8.96 5.32 4.17
N SER A 26 -10.03 4.81 4.77
CA SER A 26 -10.01 3.53 5.50
C SER A 26 -9.70 2.36 4.57
N ARG A 27 -10.30 2.34 3.37
CA ARG A 27 -9.99 1.33 2.34
C ARG A 27 -8.50 1.35 1.98
N LEU A 28 -7.94 2.51 1.67
CA LEU A 28 -6.50 2.68 1.39
C LEU A 28 -5.64 2.14 2.54
N ARG A 29 -5.93 2.56 3.78
CA ARG A 29 -5.18 2.10 4.97
C ARG A 29 -5.23 0.58 5.13
N THR A 30 -6.36 -0.03 4.78
CA THR A 30 -6.55 -1.49 4.85
C THR A 30 -5.67 -2.22 3.85
N PHE A 31 -5.59 -1.76 2.59
CA PHE A 31 -4.69 -2.36 1.59
C PHE A 31 -3.22 -2.26 2.01
N ILE A 32 -2.80 -1.11 2.55
CA ILE A 32 -1.45 -0.94 3.09
C ILE A 32 -1.21 -1.89 4.27
N LYS A 33 -2.19 -2.04 5.18
CA LYS A 33 -2.09 -2.98 6.32
C LYS A 33 -1.96 -4.43 5.84
N LYS A 34 -2.74 -4.83 4.84
CA LYS A 34 -2.68 -6.18 4.24
C LYS A 34 -1.29 -6.47 3.67
N LEU A 35 -0.74 -5.55 2.88
CA LEU A 35 0.62 -5.70 2.35
C LEU A 35 1.67 -5.82 3.46
N ARG A 36 1.59 -4.95 4.48
CA ARG A 36 2.52 -5.00 5.62
C ARG A 36 2.41 -6.30 6.40
N ALA A 37 1.21 -6.85 6.56
CA ALA A 37 1.01 -8.14 7.21
C ALA A 37 1.61 -9.28 6.39
N ALA A 38 1.42 -9.29 5.06
CA ALA A 38 2.01 -10.27 4.17
C ALA A 38 3.55 -10.24 4.21
N LEU A 39 4.15 -9.04 4.29
CA LEU A 39 5.61 -8.87 4.42
C LEU A 39 6.18 -9.27 5.79
N ARG A 40 5.36 -9.57 6.81
CA ARG A 40 5.85 -9.96 8.15
C ARG A 40 6.26 -11.43 8.21
N LYS A 41 5.59 -12.29 7.43
CA LYS A 41 5.93 -13.72 7.28
C LYS A 41 6.00 -14.01 5.79
N PRO A 42 7.04 -13.53 5.08
CA PRO A 42 7.12 -13.75 3.64
C PRO A 42 7.42 -15.23 3.37
N THR A 43 6.67 -15.86 2.47
CA THR A 43 7.02 -17.18 1.93
C THR A 43 8.14 -17.01 0.91
N ALA A 44 9.01 -18.01 0.76
CA ALA A 44 10.16 -17.93 -0.15
C ALA A 44 9.74 -17.62 -1.61
N GLU A 45 8.58 -18.12 -2.02
CA GLU A 45 7.99 -17.90 -3.35
C GLU A 45 7.58 -16.43 -3.59
N ASP A 46 7.07 -15.76 -2.55
CA ASP A 46 6.55 -14.39 -2.64
C ASP A 46 7.66 -13.34 -2.79
N LEU A 47 8.86 -13.58 -2.25
CA LEU A 47 10.00 -12.66 -2.34
C LEU A 47 10.62 -12.62 -3.75
N ALA A 48 10.70 -13.75 -4.44
CA ALA A 48 11.36 -13.87 -5.74
C ALA A 48 10.64 -13.09 -6.85
N LEU A 49 9.35 -12.82 -6.71
CA LEU A 49 8.52 -12.15 -7.72
C LEU A 49 8.50 -10.61 -7.61
N VAL A 50 9.12 -10.02 -6.56
CA VAL A 50 9.08 -8.57 -6.32
C VAL A 50 10.32 -7.84 -6.84
N GLU A 51 11.07 -8.44 -7.76
CA GLU A 51 12.22 -7.77 -8.37
C GLU A 51 11.79 -6.56 -9.23
N PRO A 52 12.48 -5.40 -9.11
CA PRO A 52 12.08 -4.13 -9.74
C PRO A 52 11.96 -4.19 -11.26
N LYS A 53 12.77 -5.03 -11.92
CA LYS A 53 12.83 -5.13 -13.38
C LYS A 53 11.63 -5.86 -14.00
N LYS A 54 10.84 -6.62 -13.23
CA LYS A 54 9.69 -7.38 -13.77
C LYS A 54 8.36 -6.63 -13.72
N LEU A 55 8.30 -5.38 -13.27
CA LEU A 55 7.02 -4.68 -13.05
C LEU A 55 6.47 -3.89 -14.26
N SER A 56 7.27 -3.61 -15.29
CA SER A 56 6.82 -2.94 -16.52
C SER A 56 6.18 -3.95 -17.47
N GLY A 57 4.91 -4.29 -17.23
CA GLY A 57 4.12 -5.15 -18.14
C GLY A 57 3.31 -6.26 -17.48
N VAL A 58 3.28 -6.34 -16.15
CA VAL A 58 2.57 -7.43 -15.45
C VAL A 58 1.07 -7.24 -15.51
N ASN A 59 0.37 -8.22 -16.06
CA ASN A 59 -1.08 -8.28 -16.03
C ASN A 59 -1.56 -8.63 -14.61
N ARG A 60 -2.43 -7.79 -14.03
CA ARG A 60 -3.02 -8.01 -12.69
C ARG A 60 -3.75 -9.35 -12.55
N LYS A 61 -4.19 -9.94 -13.66
CA LYS A 61 -4.91 -11.23 -13.67
C LYS A 61 -3.99 -12.44 -13.46
N THR A 62 -2.73 -12.37 -13.90
CA THR A 62 -1.77 -13.48 -13.80
C THR A 62 -0.88 -13.40 -12.57
N ALA A 63 -0.81 -12.23 -11.91
CA ALA A 63 -0.03 -12.04 -10.70
C ALA A 63 -0.60 -12.86 -9.52
N THR A 64 0.25 -13.64 -8.87
CA THR A 64 -0.08 -14.48 -7.71
C THR A 64 0.48 -13.89 -6.41
N GLY A 65 -0.11 -14.31 -5.28
CA GLY A 65 0.41 -14.03 -3.93
C GLY A 65 0.64 -12.55 -3.59
N LEU A 66 1.84 -12.27 -3.09
CA LEU A 66 2.28 -10.93 -2.63
C LEU A 66 2.31 -9.90 -3.77
N GLN A 67 2.63 -10.31 -4.99
CA GLN A 67 2.70 -9.42 -6.16
C GLN A 67 1.33 -8.79 -6.44
N LYS A 68 0.26 -9.59 -6.38
CA LYS A 68 -1.11 -9.10 -6.57
C LYS A 68 -1.49 -8.07 -5.50
N VAL A 69 -1.20 -8.37 -4.23
CA VAL A 69 -1.48 -7.46 -3.10
C VAL A 69 -0.74 -6.13 -3.26
N TYR A 70 0.50 -6.17 -3.77
CA TYR A 70 1.28 -4.97 -4.06
C TYR A 70 0.69 -4.13 -5.19
N LEU A 71 0.35 -4.76 -6.32
CA LEU A 71 -0.26 -4.07 -7.47
C LEU A 71 -1.62 -3.46 -7.10
N ASP A 72 -2.43 -4.18 -6.32
CA ASP A 72 -3.71 -3.67 -5.81
C ASP A 72 -3.52 -2.48 -4.87
N ALA A 73 -2.52 -2.53 -3.98
CA ALA A 73 -2.19 -1.42 -3.10
C ALA A 73 -1.75 -0.17 -3.89
N ILE A 74 -0.87 -0.32 -4.89
CA ILE A 74 -0.46 0.79 -5.77
C ILE A 74 -1.67 1.36 -6.51
N SER A 75 -2.51 0.50 -7.11
CA SER A 75 -3.69 0.94 -7.85
C SER A 75 -4.64 1.76 -6.97
N VAL A 76 -4.85 1.34 -5.72
CA VAL A 76 -5.69 2.07 -4.76
C VAL A 76 -5.06 3.41 -4.37
N ILE A 77 -3.74 3.47 -4.19
CA ILE A 77 -3.03 4.72 -3.90
C ILE A 77 -3.22 5.72 -5.04
N ASP A 78 -3.02 5.29 -6.28
CA ASP A 78 -3.10 6.18 -7.45
C ASP A 78 -4.54 6.63 -7.73
N LYS A 79 -5.52 5.73 -7.60
CA LYS A 79 -6.94 6.09 -7.66
C LYS A 79 -7.34 7.08 -6.56
N SER A 80 -6.68 7.02 -5.40
CA SER A 80 -6.96 7.95 -4.30
C SER A 80 -6.39 9.35 -4.56
N VAL A 81 -5.32 9.47 -5.35
CA VAL A 81 -4.82 10.74 -5.87
C VAL A 81 -5.76 11.30 -6.92
N GLN A 82 -6.14 10.48 -7.90
CA GLN A 82 -7.05 10.89 -8.98
C GLN A 82 -8.41 11.38 -8.43
N LYS A 83 -8.92 10.73 -7.39
CA LYS A 83 -10.16 11.11 -6.70
C LYS A 83 -10.00 12.28 -5.72
N GLY A 84 -8.80 12.86 -5.57
CA GLY A 84 -8.54 14.00 -4.69
C GLY A 84 -8.63 13.69 -3.18
N ILE A 85 -8.55 12.42 -2.79
CA ILE A 85 -8.64 12.00 -1.38
C ILE A 85 -7.29 12.19 -0.66
N ILE A 86 -6.19 11.98 -1.38
CA ILE A 86 -4.83 12.20 -0.90
C ILE A 86 -4.03 13.04 -1.89
N HIS A 87 -3.10 13.84 -1.38
CA HIS A 87 -2.19 14.62 -2.22
C HIS A 87 -1.13 13.74 -2.89
N ARG A 88 -0.66 14.14 -4.08
CA ARG A 88 0.39 13.45 -4.86
C ARG A 88 1.64 13.10 -4.03
N ASN A 89 2.09 14.02 -3.17
CA ASN A 89 3.26 13.79 -2.31
C ASN A 89 2.98 12.75 -1.23
N THR A 90 1.74 12.68 -0.72
CA THR A 90 1.35 11.65 0.24
C THR A 90 1.34 10.26 -0.40
N ALA A 91 0.87 10.16 -1.64
CA ALA A 91 0.97 8.94 -2.43
C ALA A 91 2.43 8.55 -2.71
N ALA A 92 3.27 9.50 -3.12
CA ALA A 92 4.70 9.27 -3.34
C ALA A 92 5.40 8.75 -2.07
N ARG A 93 5.12 9.36 -0.91
CA ARG A 93 5.64 8.86 0.39
C ARG A 93 5.17 7.45 0.70
N TYR A 94 3.92 7.11 0.41
CA TYR A 94 3.44 5.73 0.62
C TYR A 94 4.15 4.74 -0.29
N LYS A 95 4.28 5.05 -1.59
CA LYS A 95 5.00 4.18 -2.54
C LYS A 95 6.45 3.98 -2.12
N SER A 96 7.17 5.06 -1.79
CA SER A 96 8.56 4.99 -1.32
C SER A 96 8.70 4.15 -0.05
N ARG A 97 7.87 4.37 0.98
CA ARG A 97 7.93 3.58 2.22
C ARG A 97 7.65 2.10 1.99
N LEU A 98 6.70 1.77 1.11
CA LEU A 98 6.40 0.38 0.77
C LEU A 98 7.59 -0.26 0.04
N TRP A 99 8.16 0.46 -0.92
CA TRP A 99 9.33 0.01 -1.66
C TRP A 99 10.53 -0.25 -0.75
N HIS A 100 10.90 0.72 0.11
CA HIS A 100 12.00 0.55 1.05
C HIS A 100 11.80 -0.67 1.94
N ARG A 101 10.58 -0.91 2.44
CA ARG A 101 10.31 -2.09 3.28
C ARG A 101 10.52 -3.40 2.51
N ILE A 102 10.07 -3.47 1.26
CA ILE A 102 10.29 -4.62 0.38
C ILE A 102 11.79 -4.82 0.15
N THR A 103 12.53 -3.75 -0.18
CA THR A 103 13.98 -3.80 -0.39
C THR A 103 14.72 -4.27 0.86
N THR A 104 14.36 -3.77 2.05
CA THR A 104 14.94 -4.23 3.31
C THR A 104 14.73 -5.72 3.52
N VAL A 105 13.51 -6.22 3.29
CA VAL A 105 13.17 -7.64 3.45
C VAL A 105 13.90 -8.51 2.43
N LEU A 106 14.01 -8.06 1.17
CA LEU A 106 14.80 -8.75 0.13
C LEU A 106 16.29 -8.81 0.50
N ASN A 107 16.86 -7.70 0.98
CA ASN A 107 18.26 -7.65 1.39
C ASN A 107 18.54 -8.53 2.60
N GLN A 108 17.63 -8.58 3.58
CA GLN A 108 17.71 -9.50 4.72
C GLN A 108 17.72 -10.96 4.27
N HIS A 109 16.88 -11.33 3.30
CA HIS A 109 16.83 -12.70 2.77
C HIS A 109 18.08 -13.06 1.94
N LYS A 110 18.66 -12.10 1.22
CA LYS A 110 19.92 -12.27 0.48
C LYS A 110 21.14 -12.38 1.41
N ALA A 111 21.17 -11.60 2.50
CA ALA A 111 22.21 -11.66 3.50
C ALA A 111 22.10 -12.89 4.44
N GLY A 112 20.88 -13.41 4.65
CA GLY A 112 20.61 -14.58 5.49
C GLY A 112 21.06 -15.93 4.92
N GLY A 113 21.64 -15.96 3.72
CA GLY A 113 22.26 -17.15 3.14
C GLY A 113 23.57 -17.60 3.81
N THR A 114 24.09 -16.87 4.81
CA THR A 114 25.38 -17.19 5.48
C THR A 114 25.31 -17.31 7.01
N ALA A 115 24.14 -17.24 7.66
CA ALA A 115 24.03 -17.21 9.12
C ALA A 115 23.07 -18.25 9.71
N SER A 116 23.06 -19.48 9.18
CA SER A 116 22.36 -20.62 9.81
C SER A 116 23.15 -21.93 9.75
N SER A 117 24.48 -21.86 9.79
CA SER A 117 25.35 -22.99 10.12
C SER A 117 26.27 -22.60 11.28
N THR A 118 25.71 -22.54 12.48
CA THR A 118 26.51 -22.83 13.68
C THR A 118 25.63 -23.70 14.56
N PRO A 119 25.79 -25.03 14.52
CA PRO A 119 25.19 -25.88 15.53
C PRO A 119 25.82 -25.49 16.86
N SER A 120 25.01 -25.02 17.80
CA SER A 120 25.46 -24.86 19.19
C SER A 120 25.79 -26.24 19.72
N ALA A 121 27.03 -26.41 20.15
CA ALA A 121 27.49 -27.48 21.02
C ALA A 121 26.77 -27.44 22.38
#